data_AF-A0A399EDN0-F1
#
_entry.id   AF-A0A399EDN0-F1
#
_cell.length_a   1.000
_cell.length_b   1.000
_cell.length_c   1.000
_cell.angle_alpha   90.00
_cell.angle_beta   90.00
_cell.angle_gamma   90.00
#
_symmetry.space_group_name_H-M   'P 1'
#
loop_
_entity.id
_entity.type
_entity.pdbx_description
1 polymer ?
#
loop_
_entity_poly.entity_id
_entity_poly.type
_entity_poly.pdbx_seq_one_letter_code
_entity_poly.pdbx_strand_id
1 'polypeptide(L)'
;MKRTVALLALGMLAYAEPQVSPQRIIVNPVPTDLQVRVWVDRDPGKSGNPTYQNGEAISIGVQVNQDAYVYLLSIDAGGEINPILPNPFDEDNFLRGGETRRFPPTGARYTYTVSGPNGQNRVLAVASKRRLDMGRVLDVANDYQPRVQGEQLGRVMAIVVDPVPDRDWTSDVAFFVVGRAQPAPRAGTLVIDTDPQGAQVLLDGRSIGTTPMRIAVNPGRYRLEFVLDGYERSGLTLSVDPGETVHVERELKPIASVLEFYSNVETIVYVDGREAGRTKKGYLRLRLSPGEHQVVALAPGYEAFVANVRLRGNQTLQANLNRL
;
A
#
# COMPACT_ATOMS: atom_id res chain seq x y z
N MET A 1 1.07 -69.32 -13.86
CA MET A 1 1.79 -68.10 -14.32
C MET A 1 0.75 -67.18 -14.96
N LYS A 2 0.50 -65.91 -14.64
CA LYS A 2 0.86 -64.96 -13.58
C LYS A 2 -0.43 -64.14 -13.36
N ARG A 3 -0.87 -63.90 -12.11
CA ARG A 3 -1.97 -62.96 -11.82
C ARG A 3 -1.34 -61.59 -11.61
N THR A 4 -1.62 -60.65 -12.51
CA THR A 4 -1.16 -59.25 -12.41
C THR A 4 -2.15 -58.50 -11.53
N VAL A 5 -1.71 -58.04 -10.36
CA VAL A 5 -2.45 -57.10 -9.51
C VAL A 5 -1.95 -55.71 -9.88
N ALA A 6 -2.83 -54.89 -10.46
CA ALA A 6 -2.55 -53.47 -10.65
C ALA A 6 -2.75 -52.77 -9.30
N LEU A 7 -1.66 -52.33 -8.67
CA LEU A 7 -1.74 -51.40 -7.55
C LEU A 7 -2.10 -50.01 -8.11
N LEU A 8 -3.26 -49.51 -7.71
CA LEU A 8 -3.64 -48.12 -7.83
C LEU A 8 -2.61 -47.24 -7.09
N ALA A 9 -1.91 -46.38 -7.84
CA ALA A 9 -1.30 -45.20 -7.27
C ALA A 9 -2.35 -44.08 -7.26
N LEU A 10 -3.12 -43.97 -6.17
CA LEU A 10 -3.86 -42.75 -5.89
C LEU A 10 -2.82 -41.67 -5.56
N GLY A 11 -2.57 -40.77 -6.52
CA GLY A 11 -1.79 -39.57 -6.26
C GLY A 11 -2.55 -38.71 -5.25
N MET A 12 -2.06 -38.63 -4.02
CA MET A 12 -2.44 -37.55 -3.10
C MET A 12 -1.89 -36.25 -3.69
N LEU A 13 -2.76 -35.48 -4.34
CA LEU A 13 -2.53 -34.06 -4.56
C LEU A 13 -2.47 -33.41 -3.17
N ALA A 14 -1.25 -33.16 -2.70
CA ALA A 14 -1.02 -32.27 -1.58
C ALA A 14 -1.39 -30.85 -2.06
N TYR A 15 -2.62 -30.43 -1.75
CA TYR A 15 -2.96 -29.02 -1.82
C TYR A 15 -2.12 -28.31 -0.75
N ALA A 16 -1.05 -27.65 -1.18
CA ALA A 16 -0.43 -26.64 -0.35
C ALA A 16 -1.49 -25.56 -0.13
N GLU A 17 -1.97 -25.45 1.11
CA GLU A 17 -2.87 -24.36 1.48
C GLU A 17 -2.19 -23.03 1.13
N PRO A 18 -2.88 -22.10 0.45
CA PRO A 18 -2.31 -20.79 0.19
C PRO A 18 -2.02 -20.13 1.53
N GLN A 19 -0.73 -20.06 1.86
CA GLN A 19 -0.23 -19.35 3.03
C GLN A 19 -0.65 -17.88 2.88
N VAL A 20 -1.70 -17.50 3.58
CA VAL A 20 -2.16 -16.11 3.60
C VAL A 20 -1.05 -15.30 4.27
N SER A 21 -0.30 -14.57 3.44
CA SER A 21 0.65 -13.60 3.94
C SER A 21 -0.15 -12.55 4.73
N PRO A 22 0.16 -12.31 6.01
CA PRO A 22 -0.54 -11.30 6.79
C PRO A 22 -0.31 -9.95 6.11
N GLN A 23 -1.36 -9.45 5.45
CA GLN A 23 -1.36 -8.17 4.78
C GLN A 23 -1.03 -7.11 5.84
N ARG A 24 0.05 -6.34 5.61
CA ARG A 24 0.39 -5.15 6.40
C ARG A 24 -0.62 -4.04 6.08
N ILE A 25 -1.84 -4.16 6.60
CA ILE A 25 -2.82 -3.07 6.54
C ILE A 25 -2.85 -2.44 7.93
N ILE A 26 -2.03 -1.41 8.13
CA ILE A 26 -2.22 -0.48 9.26
C ILE A 26 -3.38 0.42 8.83
N VAL A 27 -4.60 0.04 9.19
CA VAL A 27 -5.74 0.94 9.03
C VAL A 27 -5.69 1.89 10.24
N ASN A 28 -5.10 3.06 10.05
CA ASN A 28 -5.37 4.19 10.95
C ASN A 28 -6.55 4.96 10.34
N PRO A 29 -7.77 4.86 10.88
CA PRO A 29 -8.97 5.32 10.18
C PRO A 29 -9.14 6.85 10.15
N VAL A 30 -8.39 7.63 10.94
CA VAL A 30 -8.40 9.11 10.90
C VAL A 30 -7.01 9.64 11.33
N PRO A 31 -6.44 10.67 10.67
CA PRO A 31 -5.22 11.31 11.16
C PRO A 31 -5.40 11.82 12.60
N THR A 32 -4.61 11.27 13.53
CA THR A 32 -4.49 11.69 14.92
C THR A 32 -3.06 12.14 15.20
N ASP A 33 -2.89 13.10 16.11
CA ASP A 33 -1.59 13.57 16.60
C ASP A 33 -1.04 12.67 17.73
N LEU A 34 -1.85 11.79 18.30
CA LEU A 34 -1.42 10.76 19.23
C LEU A 34 -0.64 9.69 18.48
N GLN A 35 0.49 9.29 19.04
CA GLN A 35 1.36 8.23 18.52
C GLN A 35 1.71 7.30 19.66
N VAL A 36 1.66 6.00 19.36
CA VAL A 36 2.19 4.94 20.21
C VAL A 36 3.23 4.17 19.42
N ARG A 37 4.29 3.77 20.10
CA ARG A 37 5.31 2.86 19.58
C ARG A 37 5.43 1.69 20.52
N VAL A 38 5.39 0.47 19.98
CA VAL A 38 5.62 -0.77 20.74
C VAL A 38 6.73 -1.60 20.09
N TRP A 39 7.57 -2.22 20.91
CA TRP A 39 8.64 -3.12 20.49
C TRP A 39 8.86 -4.22 21.53
N VAL A 40 9.54 -5.28 21.11
CA VAL A 40 10.03 -6.34 22.00
C VAL A 40 11.53 -6.14 22.24
N ASP A 41 12.05 -6.65 23.35
CA ASP A 41 13.42 -6.42 23.84
C ASP A 41 14.52 -6.82 22.86
N ARG A 42 14.31 -7.85 22.04
CA ARG A 42 15.25 -8.28 20.98
C ARG A 42 15.21 -7.44 19.70
N ASP A 43 14.26 -6.53 19.53
CA ASP A 43 14.20 -5.63 18.36
C ASP A 43 13.70 -4.22 18.75
N PRO A 44 14.47 -3.46 19.54
CA PRO A 44 14.09 -2.09 19.91
C PRO A 44 14.02 -1.15 18.69
N GLY A 45 14.75 -1.47 17.61
CA GLY A 45 14.77 -0.73 16.36
C GLY A 45 13.56 -0.97 15.46
N LYS A 46 12.71 -1.96 15.74
CA LYS A 46 11.61 -2.43 14.87
C LYS A 46 12.08 -2.73 13.43
N SER A 47 13.27 -3.30 13.32
CA SER A 47 13.96 -3.51 12.04
C SER A 47 13.93 -4.96 11.57
N GLY A 48 13.53 -5.88 12.45
CA GLY A 48 13.63 -7.32 12.21
C GLY A 48 12.37 -8.08 12.59
N ASN A 49 12.57 -9.37 12.81
CA ASN A 49 11.54 -10.30 13.28
C ASN A 49 12.21 -11.25 14.29
N PRO A 50 12.46 -10.77 15.52
CA PRO A 50 13.24 -11.51 16.49
C PRO A 50 12.54 -12.82 16.86
N THR A 51 13.34 -13.84 17.15
CA THR A 51 12.83 -15.17 17.50
C THR A 51 12.99 -15.41 18.99
N TYR A 52 12.01 -16.07 19.61
CA TYR A 52 12.03 -16.52 21.01
C TYR A 52 11.68 -18.01 21.06
N GLN A 53 12.21 -18.72 22.06
CA GLN A 53 11.75 -20.08 22.37
C GLN A 53 10.50 -20.04 23.26
N ASN A 54 9.71 -21.12 23.24
CA ASN A 54 8.62 -21.28 24.19
C ASN A 54 9.19 -21.36 25.62
N GLY A 55 8.55 -20.68 26.56
CA GLY A 55 8.99 -20.48 27.95
C GLY A 55 10.03 -19.37 28.13
N GLU A 56 10.53 -18.77 27.05
CA GLU A 56 11.57 -17.75 27.13
C GLU A 56 11.00 -16.41 27.63
N ALA A 57 11.75 -15.70 28.48
CA ALA A 57 11.35 -14.39 28.96
C ALA A 57 11.35 -13.35 27.83
N ILE A 58 10.35 -12.48 27.83
CA ILE A 58 10.20 -11.38 26.88
C ILE A 58 9.88 -10.09 27.64
N SER A 59 10.35 -8.95 27.14
CA SER A 59 9.92 -7.64 27.64
C SER A 59 9.42 -6.75 26.52
N ILE A 60 8.41 -5.97 26.83
CA ILE A 60 7.71 -5.10 25.88
C ILE A 60 8.03 -3.66 26.25
N GLY A 61 8.59 -2.92 25.32
CA GLY A 61 8.77 -1.48 25.44
C GLY A 61 7.62 -0.75 24.76
N VAL A 62 7.10 0.28 25.42
CA VAL A 62 6.06 1.15 24.90
C VAL A 62 6.49 2.60 25.07
N GLN A 63 6.25 3.42 24.05
CA GLN A 63 6.38 4.87 24.12
C GLN A 63 5.13 5.55 23.57
N VAL A 64 4.66 6.59 24.24
CA VAL A 64 3.59 7.47 23.75
C VAL A 64 4.12 8.90 23.60
N ASN A 65 3.62 9.66 22.63
CA ASN A 65 4.03 11.07 22.46
C ASN A 65 3.16 12.06 23.27
N GLN A 66 1.99 11.64 23.73
CA GLN A 66 1.05 12.40 24.55
C GLN A 66 0.50 11.51 25.67
N ASP A 67 -0.08 12.12 26.69
CA ASP A 67 -0.77 11.41 27.78
C ASP A 67 -1.84 10.47 27.22
N ALA A 68 -1.76 9.19 27.54
CA ALA A 68 -2.64 8.18 26.99
C ALA A 68 -2.78 6.95 27.90
N TYR A 69 -3.96 6.32 27.81
CA TYR A 69 -4.19 4.96 28.27
C TYR A 69 -3.70 3.98 27.22
N VAL A 70 -2.83 3.06 27.61
CA VAL A 70 -2.25 2.03 26.76
C VAL A 70 -2.86 0.69 27.10
N TYR A 71 -3.15 -0.11 26.08
CA TYR A 71 -3.57 -1.48 26.21
C TYR A 71 -2.62 -2.34 25.39
N LEU A 72 -2.14 -3.42 25.98
CA LEU A 72 -1.23 -4.36 25.32
C LEU A 72 -1.94 -5.69 25.17
N LEU A 73 -1.89 -6.25 23.97
CA LEU A 73 -2.45 -7.55 23.64
C LEU A 73 -1.38 -8.38 22.93
N SER A 74 -1.25 -9.65 23.29
CA SER A 74 -0.57 -10.63 22.44
C SER A 74 -1.57 -11.24 21.48
N ILE A 75 -1.18 -11.39 20.23
CA ILE A 75 -1.89 -12.21 19.25
C ILE A 75 -0.91 -13.29 18.79
N ASP A 76 -1.25 -14.54 19.06
CA ASP A 76 -0.36 -15.65 18.74
C ASP A 76 -0.45 -16.08 17.26
N ALA A 77 0.35 -17.08 16.88
CA ALA A 77 0.35 -17.61 15.52
C ALA A 77 -0.95 -18.34 15.12
N GLY A 78 -1.75 -18.77 16.09
CA GLY A 78 -3.09 -19.34 15.88
C GLY A 78 -4.18 -18.28 15.79
N GLY A 79 -3.88 -17.01 16.12
CA GLY A 79 -4.86 -15.94 16.20
C GLY A 79 -5.55 -15.83 17.57
N GLU A 80 -5.04 -16.49 18.60
CA GLU A 80 -5.55 -16.30 19.95
C GLU A 80 -5.12 -14.93 20.48
N ILE A 81 -6.07 -14.13 20.97
CA ILE A 81 -5.84 -12.79 21.49
C ILE A 81 -5.86 -12.84 23.02
N ASN A 82 -4.75 -12.47 23.65
CA ASN A 82 -4.57 -12.51 25.10
C ASN A 82 -4.16 -11.13 25.64
N PRO A 83 -4.89 -10.56 26.60
CA PRO A 83 -4.51 -9.29 27.23
C PRO A 83 -3.20 -9.39 28.01
N ILE A 84 -2.31 -8.44 27.79
CA ILE A 84 -1.05 -8.26 28.53
C ILE A 84 -1.16 -7.08 29.51
N LEU A 85 -1.82 -5.99 29.12
CA LEU A 85 -1.99 -4.78 29.94
C LEU A 85 -3.36 -4.14 29.69
N PRO A 86 -4.09 -3.69 30.73
CA PRO A 86 -3.84 -3.97 32.15
C PRO A 86 -3.97 -5.46 32.47
N ASN A 87 -3.32 -5.90 33.55
CA ASN A 87 -3.43 -7.27 34.06
C ASN A 87 -3.51 -7.28 35.60
N PRO A 88 -3.83 -8.41 36.25
CA PRO A 88 -3.99 -8.48 37.71
C PRO A 88 -2.76 -8.10 38.56
N PHE A 89 -1.56 -8.07 37.96
CA PHE A 89 -0.31 -7.66 38.60
C PHE A 89 0.08 -6.22 38.30
N ASP A 90 -0.52 -5.61 37.27
CA ASP A 90 -0.24 -4.24 36.82
C ASP A 90 -1.49 -3.64 36.15
N GLU A 91 -2.27 -2.93 36.94
CA GLU A 91 -3.52 -2.28 36.51
C GLU A 91 -3.28 -0.85 35.98
N ASP A 92 -2.11 -0.25 36.24
CA ASP A 92 -1.81 1.11 35.78
C ASP A 92 -1.37 1.13 34.32
N ASN A 93 -2.35 1.38 33.47
CA ASN A 93 -2.17 1.43 32.04
C ASN A 93 -2.05 2.86 31.50
N PHE A 94 -1.87 3.88 32.35
CA PHE A 94 -1.71 5.27 31.92
C PHE A 94 -0.24 5.67 31.78
N LEU A 95 0.13 6.20 30.62
CA LEU A 95 1.47 6.71 30.33
C LEU A 95 1.41 8.21 30.03
N ARG A 96 2.43 8.94 30.49
CA ARG A 96 2.59 10.37 30.19
C ARG A 96 3.22 10.58 28.81
N GLY A 97 2.94 11.71 28.18
CA GLY A 97 3.56 12.09 26.92
C GLY A 97 5.09 12.10 26.99
N GLY A 98 5.74 11.42 26.04
CA GLY A 98 7.19 11.23 25.99
C GLY A 98 7.70 10.07 26.86
N GLU A 99 6.86 9.49 27.72
CA GLU A 99 7.25 8.38 28.58
C GLU A 99 7.53 7.11 27.76
N THR A 100 8.66 6.46 28.06
CA THR A 100 8.94 5.09 27.63
C THR A 100 8.81 4.17 28.83
N ARG A 101 7.85 3.25 28.80
CA ARG A 101 7.62 2.26 29.87
C ARG A 101 7.92 0.85 29.37
N ARG A 102 8.58 0.06 30.21
CA ARG A 102 8.88 -1.36 29.96
C ARG A 102 7.93 -2.23 30.77
N PHE A 103 7.44 -3.30 30.16
CA PHE A 103 6.58 -4.30 30.79
C PHE A 103 7.21 -5.70 30.65
N PRO A 104 7.38 -6.46 31.73
CA PRO A 104 7.17 -6.02 33.12
C PRO A 104 8.15 -4.89 33.52
N PRO A 105 7.80 -4.05 34.51
CA PRO A 105 8.70 -2.99 35.00
C PRO A 105 9.96 -3.58 35.64
N THR A 106 11.03 -2.79 35.69
CA THR A 106 12.29 -3.23 36.30
C THR A 106 12.08 -3.58 37.77
N GLY A 107 12.44 -4.80 38.18
CA GLY A 107 12.24 -5.29 39.55
C GLY A 107 10.84 -5.85 39.85
N ALA A 108 9.99 -6.04 38.83
CA ALA A 108 8.70 -6.70 38.99
C ALA A 108 8.84 -8.10 39.59
N ARG A 109 7.82 -8.52 40.34
CA ARG A 109 7.71 -9.88 40.92
C ARG A 109 7.17 -10.92 39.95
N TYR A 110 6.94 -10.54 38.70
CA TYR A 110 6.42 -11.39 37.63
C TYR A 110 7.25 -11.18 36.37
N THR A 111 7.25 -12.18 35.49
CA THR A 111 7.88 -12.13 34.17
C THR A 111 6.86 -12.49 33.12
N TYR A 112 6.98 -11.90 31.93
CA TYR A 112 6.30 -12.43 30.75
C TYR A 112 7.17 -13.50 30.12
N THR A 113 6.55 -14.62 29.77
CA THR A 113 7.19 -15.69 29.01
C THR A 113 6.43 -15.93 27.73
N VAL A 114 7.16 -16.22 26.67
CA VAL A 114 6.59 -16.57 25.37
C VAL A 114 5.94 -17.95 25.44
N SER A 115 4.69 -18.07 25.04
CA SER A 115 3.95 -19.32 24.98
C SER A 115 3.13 -19.41 23.69
N GLY A 116 2.53 -20.57 23.43
CA GLY A 116 1.70 -20.80 22.24
C GLY A 116 2.42 -21.53 21.10
N PRO A 117 1.73 -21.70 19.96
CA PRO A 117 2.24 -22.43 18.81
C PRO A 117 3.43 -21.72 18.15
N ASN A 118 4.27 -22.52 17.51
CA ASN A 118 5.38 -21.99 16.72
C ASN A 118 4.83 -21.15 15.55
N GLY A 119 5.45 -20.00 15.28
CA GLY A 119 5.07 -19.15 14.16
C GLY A 119 5.12 -17.66 14.47
N GLN A 120 4.56 -16.87 13.56
CA GLN A 120 4.53 -15.42 13.67
C GLN A 120 3.55 -14.98 14.77
N ASN A 121 4.09 -14.32 15.79
CA ASN A 121 3.34 -13.71 16.87
C ASN A 121 3.49 -12.18 16.80
N ARG A 122 2.63 -11.48 17.54
CA ARG A 122 2.64 -10.02 17.58
C ARG A 122 2.15 -9.48 18.91
N VAL A 123 2.69 -8.33 19.31
CA VAL A 123 2.18 -7.49 20.39
C VAL A 123 1.51 -6.28 19.77
N LEU A 124 0.22 -6.11 20.02
CA LEU A 124 -0.56 -4.94 19.62
C LEU A 124 -0.62 -3.98 20.80
N ALA A 125 -0.22 -2.73 20.57
CA ALA A 125 -0.47 -1.63 21.48
C ALA A 125 -1.61 -0.77 20.93
N VAL A 126 -2.62 -0.53 21.77
CA VAL A 126 -3.69 0.45 21.51
C VAL A 126 -3.51 1.57 22.53
N ALA A 127 -3.34 2.80 22.06
CA ALA A 127 -3.25 3.99 22.92
C ALA A 127 -4.45 4.89 22.68
N SER A 128 -5.02 5.44 23.75
CA SER A 128 -6.18 6.32 23.69
C SER A 128 -6.10 7.46 24.70
N LYS A 129 -6.51 8.67 24.30
CA LYS A 129 -6.64 9.84 25.19
C LYS A 129 -7.72 9.63 26.27
N ARG A 130 -8.64 8.67 26.05
CA ARG A 130 -9.74 8.31 26.97
C ARG A 130 -9.63 6.85 27.36
N ARG A 131 -10.08 6.49 28.57
CA ARG A 131 -10.19 5.08 28.96
C ARG A 131 -11.13 4.35 28.01
N LEU A 132 -10.66 3.25 27.44
CA LEU A 132 -11.43 2.31 26.64
C LEU A 132 -11.89 1.13 27.51
N ASP A 133 -13.06 0.60 27.18
CA ASP A 133 -13.50 -0.71 27.66
C ASP A 133 -12.75 -1.83 26.95
N MET A 134 -12.50 -2.94 27.65
CA MET A 134 -11.73 -4.07 27.10
C MET A 134 -12.42 -4.73 25.89
N GLY A 135 -13.75 -4.75 25.85
CA GLY A 135 -14.49 -5.26 24.68
C GLY A 135 -14.13 -4.49 23.40
N ARG A 136 -14.08 -3.16 23.47
CA ARG A 136 -13.66 -2.32 22.33
C ARG A 136 -12.21 -2.55 21.91
N VAL A 137 -11.33 -2.79 22.88
CA VAL A 137 -9.91 -3.07 22.62
C VAL A 137 -9.75 -4.42 21.90
N LEU A 138 -10.56 -5.41 22.26
CA LEU A 138 -10.60 -6.71 21.58
C LEU A 138 -11.20 -6.61 20.17
N ASP A 139 -12.21 -5.76 19.95
CA ASP A 139 -12.76 -5.49 18.62
C ASP A 139 -11.69 -4.93 17.67
N VAL A 140 -10.90 -3.95 18.13
CA VAL A 140 -9.76 -3.43 17.36
C VAL A 140 -8.77 -4.54 17.03
N ALA A 141 -8.46 -5.41 18.00
CA ALA A 141 -7.51 -6.51 17.78
C ALA A 141 -7.99 -7.55 16.75
N ASN A 142 -9.30 -7.80 16.69
CA ASN A 142 -9.91 -8.67 15.67
C ASN A 142 -9.76 -8.10 14.25
N ASP A 143 -9.81 -6.77 14.08
CA ASP A 143 -9.57 -6.14 12.77
C ASP A 143 -8.12 -6.28 12.30
N TYR A 144 -7.17 -6.49 13.22
CA TYR A 144 -5.77 -6.78 12.89
C TYR A 144 -5.53 -8.25 12.47
N GLN A 145 -6.55 -9.11 12.49
CA GLN A 145 -6.44 -10.46 11.95
C GLN A 145 -6.75 -10.49 10.45
N PRO A 146 -5.91 -11.10 9.59
CA PRO A 146 -6.33 -11.44 8.24
C PRO A 146 -7.49 -12.45 8.36
N ARG A 147 -8.70 -12.07 7.93
CA ARG A 147 -9.84 -12.99 7.89
C ARG A 147 -9.54 -14.08 6.86
N VAL A 148 -9.04 -15.23 7.33
CA VAL A 148 -8.83 -16.42 6.49
C VAL A 148 -10.01 -17.36 6.67
N GLN A 149 -11.07 -17.15 5.89
CA GLN A 149 -11.84 -18.25 5.30
C GLN A 149 -12.83 -17.74 4.27
N GLY A 150 -12.96 -18.53 3.20
CA GLY A 150 -13.71 -18.21 2.01
C GLY A 150 -15.21 -18.05 2.24
N GLU A 151 -15.81 -17.45 1.22
CA GLU A 151 -17.22 -17.09 1.07
C GLU A 151 -17.63 -15.75 1.72
N GLN A 152 -18.02 -14.83 0.83
CA GLN A 152 -18.63 -13.51 1.06
C GLN A 152 -17.68 -12.35 1.40
N LEU A 153 -16.92 -11.93 0.38
CA LEU A 153 -16.71 -10.50 0.13
C LEU A 153 -18.07 -9.85 -0.16
N GLY A 154 -18.79 -9.46 0.89
CA GLY A 154 -20.13 -8.94 0.70
C GLY A 154 -20.87 -8.70 1.99
N ARG A 155 -20.41 -7.70 2.76
CA ARG A 155 -21.18 -6.73 3.57
C ARG A 155 -20.37 -6.34 4.78
N VAL A 156 -19.84 -5.12 4.73
CA VAL A 156 -19.65 -4.30 5.92
C VAL A 156 -21.05 -4.14 6.53
N MET A 157 -21.46 -5.02 7.43
CA MET A 157 -22.54 -4.70 8.35
C MET A 157 -21.87 -3.94 9.49
N ALA A 158 -21.74 -2.62 9.27
CA ALA A 158 -21.72 -1.69 10.39
C ALA A 158 -22.99 -1.97 11.18
N ILE A 159 -22.88 -2.69 12.30
CA ILE A 159 -23.92 -2.67 13.31
C ILE A 159 -23.92 -1.23 13.82
N VAL A 160 -24.94 -0.48 13.39
CA VAL A 160 -25.18 0.89 13.82
C VAL A 160 -25.43 0.89 15.32
N VAL A 161 -24.47 1.41 16.10
CA VAL A 161 -24.72 2.14 17.34
C VAL A 161 -23.70 3.29 17.43
N ASP A 162 -24.20 4.52 17.24
CA ASP A 162 -23.57 5.84 17.36
C ASP A 162 -22.26 6.16 16.58
N PRO A 163 -22.27 7.19 15.69
CA PRO A 163 -21.05 7.66 15.05
C PRO A 163 -20.26 8.54 16.04
N VAL A 164 -19.37 7.94 16.82
CA VAL A 164 -18.39 8.71 17.60
C VAL A 164 -17.15 8.96 16.73
N PRO A 165 -16.73 10.22 16.51
CA PRO A 165 -15.57 10.54 15.69
C PRO A 165 -14.27 10.27 16.48
N ASP A 166 -13.69 9.08 16.33
CA ASP A 166 -12.57 8.65 17.18
C ASP A 166 -11.20 9.14 16.67
N ARG A 167 -10.92 10.44 16.83
CA ARG A 167 -9.57 11.04 16.68
C ARG A 167 -8.63 10.75 17.87
N ASP A 168 -9.11 10.01 18.86
CA ASP A 168 -8.51 9.98 20.19
C ASP A 168 -7.72 8.72 20.49
N TRP A 169 -7.68 7.74 19.57
CA TRP A 169 -6.89 6.53 19.72
C TRP A 169 -6.01 6.26 18.50
N THR A 170 -4.95 5.50 18.71
CA THR A 170 -4.00 5.01 17.70
C THR A 170 -3.49 3.65 18.12
N SER A 171 -2.88 2.92 17.19
CA SER A 171 -2.26 1.63 17.50
C SER A 171 -0.93 1.44 16.80
N ASP A 172 -0.11 0.56 17.34
CA ASP A 172 1.14 0.10 16.75
C ASP A 172 1.36 -1.38 17.06
N VAL A 173 2.16 -2.07 16.25
CA VAL A 173 2.37 -3.52 16.36
C VAL A 173 3.86 -3.84 16.35
N ALA A 174 4.27 -4.72 17.26
CA ALA A 174 5.58 -5.36 17.28
C ALA A 174 5.45 -6.83 16.87
N PHE A 175 6.33 -7.29 16.00
CA PHE A 175 6.32 -8.67 15.48
C PHE A 175 7.47 -9.48 16.10
N PHE A 176 7.22 -10.76 16.38
CA PHE A 176 8.25 -11.72 16.79
C PHE A 176 7.85 -13.14 16.37
N VAL A 177 8.79 -14.08 16.40
CA VAL A 177 8.56 -15.49 16.06
C VAL A 177 8.73 -16.35 17.29
N VAL A 178 7.82 -17.31 17.50
CA VAL A 178 7.96 -18.34 18.54
C VAL A 178 8.47 -19.63 17.90
N GLY A 179 9.49 -20.24 18.49
CA GLY A 179 10.06 -21.51 18.07
C GLY A 179 11.31 -21.36 17.19
N ARG A 180 11.47 -22.21 16.18
CA ARG A 180 12.57 -22.06 15.22
C ARG A 180 12.25 -20.88 14.31
N ALA A 181 13.18 -19.94 14.17
CA ALA A 181 13.11 -18.90 13.15
C ALA A 181 12.91 -19.60 11.80
N GLN A 182 11.72 -19.49 11.21
CA GLN A 182 11.58 -19.81 9.80
C GLN A 182 12.49 -18.81 9.09
N PRO A 183 13.44 -19.25 8.24
CA PRO A 183 14.29 -18.32 7.51
C PRO A 183 13.40 -17.26 6.87
N ALA A 184 13.71 -15.97 7.10
CA ALA A 184 12.96 -14.90 6.46
C ALA A 184 12.87 -15.25 4.96
N PRO A 185 11.67 -15.23 4.36
CA PRO A 185 11.53 -15.57 2.96
C PRO A 185 12.53 -14.72 2.17
N ARG A 186 13.31 -15.35 1.29
CA ARG A 186 14.26 -14.60 0.47
C ARG A 186 13.47 -13.51 -0.26
N ALA A 187 13.87 -12.26 -0.08
CA ALA A 187 13.21 -11.16 -0.77
C ALA A 187 13.26 -11.41 -2.28
N GLY A 188 12.12 -11.22 -2.94
CA GLY A 188 12.06 -11.15 -4.38
C GLY A 188 12.52 -9.79 -4.90
N THR A 189 12.71 -9.68 -6.20
CA THR A 189 13.10 -8.46 -6.90
C THR A 189 12.06 -8.14 -7.96
N LEU A 190 11.58 -6.90 -7.99
CA LEU A 190 10.84 -6.37 -9.12
C LEU A 190 11.79 -5.53 -9.97
N VAL A 191 11.84 -5.81 -11.28
CA VAL A 191 12.47 -4.97 -12.31
C VAL A 191 11.35 -4.40 -13.16
N ILE A 192 11.16 -3.09 -13.10
CA ILE A 192 9.96 -2.43 -13.63
C ILE A 192 10.38 -1.39 -14.67
N ASP A 193 9.84 -1.49 -15.88
CA ASP A 193 10.04 -0.53 -16.97
C ASP A 193 8.71 -0.20 -17.69
N THR A 194 8.66 0.96 -18.33
CA THR A 194 7.52 1.38 -19.15
C THR A 194 7.97 1.99 -20.47
N ASP A 195 7.11 1.89 -21.48
CA ASP A 195 7.21 2.67 -22.71
C ASP A 195 6.01 3.62 -22.84
N PRO A 196 6.21 4.95 -22.80
CA PRO A 196 7.50 5.64 -22.55
C PRO A 196 7.97 5.52 -21.09
N GLN A 197 9.27 5.79 -20.88
CA GLN A 197 9.89 5.81 -19.56
C GLN A 197 9.48 7.04 -18.73
N GLY A 198 9.73 7.00 -17.42
CA GLY A 198 9.45 8.10 -16.50
C GLY A 198 8.06 8.05 -15.85
N ALA A 199 7.33 6.95 -15.99
CA ALA A 199 6.05 6.76 -15.34
C ALA A 199 6.21 6.60 -13.83
N GLN A 200 5.39 7.29 -13.05
CA GLN A 200 5.28 7.10 -11.60
C GLN A 200 4.68 5.71 -11.32
N VAL A 201 5.34 4.96 -10.44
CA VAL A 201 4.91 3.61 -10.02
C VAL A 201 4.34 3.68 -8.61
N LEU A 202 3.16 3.09 -8.43
CA LEU A 202 2.54 2.87 -7.13
C LEU A 202 2.47 1.36 -6.84
N LEU A 203 2.90 0.96 -5.65
CA LEU A 203 2.76 -0.40 -5.13
C LEU A 203 1.70 -0.38 -4.02
N ASP A 204 0.60 -1.09 -4.23
CA ASP A 204 -0.55 -1.14 -3.31
C ASP A 204 -1.05 0.26 -2.89
N GLY A 205 -1.05 1.19 -3.84
CA GLY A 205 -1.50 2.59 -3.65
C GLY A 205 -0.44 3.55 -3.12
N ARG A 206 0.77 3.09 -2.78
CA ARG A 206 1.88 3.95 -2.33
C ARG A 206 2.86 4.21 -3.47
N SER A 207 3.22 5.48 -3.71
CA SER A 207 4.26 5.81 -4.69
C SER A 207 5.64 5.31 -4.24
N ILE A 208 6.32 4.57 -5.11
CA ILE A 208 7.63 3.94 -4.84
C ILE A 208 8.78 4.52 -5.68
N GLY A 209 8.47 5.26 -6.74
CA GLY A 209 9.47 5.84 -7.65
C GLY A 209 8.92 6.03 -9.07
N THR A 210 9.83 6.15 -10.03
CA THR A 210 9.53 6.27 -11.47
C THR A 210 10.29 5.22 -12.27
N THR A 211 9.75 4.79 -13.42
CA THR A 211 10.43 3.84 -14.32
C THR A 211 11.61 4.49 -15.07
N PRO A 212 12.65 3.71 -15.42
CA PRO A 212 12.89 2.32 -15.01
C PRO A 212 13.36 2.20 -13.55
N MET A 213 12.97 1.14 -12.85
CA MET A 213 13.39 0.93 -11.46
C MET A 213 13.56 -0.54 -11.08
N ARG A 214 14.39 -0.78 -10.06
CA ARG A 214 14.57 -2.09 -9.42
C ARG A 214 14.36 -1.98 -7.92
N ILE A 215 13.52 -2.83 -7.35
CA ILE A 215 13.20 -2.82 -5.92
C ILE A 215 13.13 -4.24 -5.35
N ALA A 216 13.62 -4.44 -4.13
CA ALA A 216 13.43 -5.68 -3.39
C ALA A 216 12.10 -5.65 -2.64
N VAL A 217 11.33 -6.73 -2.73
CA VAL A 217 10.03 -6.87 -2.07
C VAL A 217 9.95 -8.21 -1.35
N ASN A 218 9.17 -8.28 -0.28
CA ASN A 218 8.88 -9.57 0.33
C ASN A 218 8.03 -10.41 -0.64
N PRO A 219 8.06 -11.74 -0.53
CA PRO A 219 7.14 -12.58 -1.30
C PRO A 219 5.69 -12.25 -0.97
N GLY A 220 4.83 -12.28 -1.98
CA GLY A 220 3.43 -11.88 -1.83
C GLY A 220 2.78 -11.42 -3.12
N ARG A 221 1.48 -11.10 -3.05
CA ARG A 221 0.69 -10.57 -4.15
C ARG A 221 0.63 -9.05 -4.07
N TYR A 222 0.92 -8.38 -5.18
CA TYR A 222 1.04 -6.93 -5.28
C TYR A 222 0.16 -6.37 -6.39
N ARG A 223 -0.36 -5.15 -6.19
CA ARG A 223 -0.95 -4.33 -7.23
C ARG A 223 -0.02 -3.18 -7.59
N LEU A 224 0.44 -3.17 -8.83
CA LEU A 224 1.16 -2.07 -9.44
C LEU A 224 0.20 -1.16 -10.19
N GLU A 225 0.40 0.15 -10.05
CA GLU A 225 -0.25 1.16 -10.89
C GLU A 225 0.80 2.10 -11.49
N PHE A 226 0.62 2.42 -12.76
CA PHE A 226 1.52 3.23 -13.56
C PHE A 226 0.79 4.51 -13.97
N VAL A 227 1.41 5.65 -13.68
CA VAL A 227 0.84 6.97 -13.93
C VAL A 227 1.87 7.81 -14.66
N LEU A 228 1.49 8.32 -15.83
CA LEU A 228 2.30 9.25 -16.59
C LEU A 228 1.41 10.35 -17.19
N ASP A 229 1.88 11.60 -17.13
CA ASP A 229 1.13 12.76 -17.62
C ASP A 229 0.78 12.59 -19.11
N GLY A 230 -0.51 12.72 -19.45
CA GLY A 230 -1.00 12.48 -20.81
C GLY A 230 -1.30 11.01 -21.16
N TYR A 231 -1.05 10.04 -20.28
CA TYR A 231 -1.29 8.62 -20.55
C TYR A 231 -2.39 8.04 -19.67
N GLU A 232 -3.06 7.00 -20.16
CA GLU A 232 -4.05 6.24 -19.41
C GLU A 232 -3.38 5.56 -18.21
N ARG A 233 -4.03 5.62 -17.04
CA ARG A 233 -3.56 4.89 -15.85
C ARG A 233 -3.62 3.39 -16.13
N SER A 234 -2.47 2.72 -15.98
CA SER A 234 -2.36 1.28 -16.20
C SER A 234 -2.24 0.54 -14.86
N GLY A 235 -2.97 -0.56 -14.67
CA GLY A 235 -2.90 -1.40 -13.47
C GLY A 235 -2.46 -2.83 -13.79
N LEU A 236 -1.69 -3.43 -12.89
CA LEU A 236 -1.26 -4.83 -12.97
C LEU A 236 -1.29 -5.47 -11.57
N THR A 237 -1.79 -6.70 -11.46
CA THR A 237 -1.64 -7.50 -10.24
C THR A 237 -0.71 -8.67 -10.54
N LEU A 238 0.28 -8.89 -9.67
CA LEU A 238 1.26 -9.95 -9.80
C LEU A 238 1.53 -10.61 -8.45
N SER A 239 2.15 -11.79 -8.48
CA SER A 239 2.70 -12.44 -7.30
C SER A 239 4.22 -12.49 -7.44
N VAL A 240 4.93 -12.41 -6.32
CA VAL A 240 6.39 -12.56 -6.24
C VAL A 240 6.68 -13.70 -5.27
N ASP A 241 7.39 -14.70 -5.75
CA ASP A 241 7.83 -15.85 -4.97
C ASP A 241 9.18 -15.57 -4.25
N PRO A 242 9.53 -16.37 -3.21
CA PRO A 242 10.78 -16.19 -2.50
C PRO A 242 12.04 -16.25 -3.38
N GLY A 243 12.78 -15.15 -3.42
CA GLY A 243 14.00 -14.99 -4.21
C GLY A 243 13.76 -14.84 -5.72
N GLU A 244 12.51 -14.77 -6.16
CA GLU A 244 12.15 -14.58 -7.56
C GLU A 244 12.55 -13.18 -8.04
N THR A 245 12.98 -13.06 -9.29
CA THR A 245 13.05 -11.76 -9.97
C THR A 245 11.96 -11.68 -11.02
N VAL A 246 11.00 -10.79 -10.82
CA VAL A 246 9.89 -10.55 -11.74
C VAL A 246 10.20 -9.32 -12.59
N HIS A 247 10.17 -9.50 -13.90
CA HIS A 247 10.31 -8.43 -14.88
C HIS A 247 8.93 -7.93 -15.31
N VAL A 248 8.71 -6.63 -15.18
CA VAL A 248 7.46 -5.97 -15.53
C VAL A 248 7.75 -4.92 -16.59
N GLU A 249 7.26 -5.15 -17.79
CA GLU A 249 7.30 -4.19 -18.89
C GLU A 249 5.87 -3.77 -19.25
N ARG A 250 5.63 -2.47 -19.33
CA ARG A 250 4.31 -1.91 -19.63
C ARG A 250 4.35 -0.84 -20.71
N GLU A 251 3.64 -1.10 -21.79
CA GLU A 251 3.31 -0.07 -22.78
C GLU A 251 2.14 0.78 -22.25
N LEU A 252 2.34 2.09 -22.18
CA LEU A 252 1.32 3.04 -21.73
C LEU A 252 0.58 3.62 -22.93
N LYS A 253 -0.74 3.64 -22.84
CA LYS A 253 -1.59 4.18 -23.91
C LYS A 253 -1.76 5.68 -23.73
N PRO A 254 -1.45 6.51 -24.74
CA PRO A 254 -1.69 7.94 -24.65
C PRO A 254 -3.19 8.24 -24.59
N ILE A 255 -3.58 9.21 -23.76
CA ILE A 255 -4.93 9.77 -23.77
C ILE A 255 -5.05 10.59 -25.05
N ALA A 256 -5.97 10.19 -25.94
CA ALA A 256 -6.22 10.93 -27.17
C ALA A 256 -6.61 12.38 -26.84
N SER A 257 -5.77 13.33 -27.28
CA SER A 257 -6.00 14.76 -27.08
C SER A 257 -6.61 15.38 -28.32
N VAL A 258 -7.49 16.34 -28.12
CA VAL A 258 -8.16 17.06 -29.21
C VAL A 258 -7.78 18.51 -29.11
N LEU A 259 -7.31 19.09 -30.22
CA LEU A 259 -7.11 20.52 -30.36
C LEU A 259 -8.23 21.08 -31.23
N GLU A 260 -9.05 21.93 -30.63
CA GLU A 260 -10.05 22.74 -31.32
C GLU A 260 -9.41 24.10 -31.67
N PHE A 261 -9.03 24.24 -32.94
CA PHE A 261 -8.34 25.42 -33.45
C PHE A 261 -9.34 26.37 -34.13
N TYR A 262 -9.29 27.64 -33.74
CA TYR A 262 -10.11 28.70 -34.32
C TYR A 262 -9.21 29.80 -34.91
N SER A 263 -9.60 30.32 -36.07
CA SER A 263 -8.90 31.41 -36.74
C SER A 263 -9.89 32.46 -37.26
N ASN A 264 -9.49 33.73 -37.20
CA ASN A 264 -10.24 34.84 -37.79
C ASN A 264 -10.25 34.81 -39.34
N VAL A 265 -9.34 34.06 -39.96
CA VAL A 265 -9.25 33.88 -41.43
C VAL A 265 -9.00 32.42 -41.80
N GLU A 266 -9.30 32.05 -43.05
CA GLU A 266 -9.00 30.69 -43.52
C GLU A 266 -7.49 30.46 -43.61
N THR A 267 -7.00 29.43 -42.91
CA THR A 267 -5.57 29.18 -42.70
C THR A 267 -5.21 27.73 -42.96
N ILE A 268 -3.96 27.51 -43.34
CA ILE A 268 -3.32 26.19 -43.30
C ILE A 268 -2.62 26.08 -41.94
N VAL A 269 -2.91 25.00 -41.22
CA VAL A 269 -2.37 24.73 -39.89
C VAL A 269 -1.33 23.62 -39.99
N TYR A 270 -0.16 23.87 -39.43
CA TYR A 270 0.94 22.94 -39.28
C TYR A 270 1.10 22.59 -37.80
N VAL A 271 1.35 21.32 -37.51
CA VAL A 271 1.71 20.83 -36.17
C VAL A 271 3.05 20.13 -36.27
N ASP A 272 4.01 20.57 -35.47
CA ASP A 272 5.40 20.09 -35.44
C ASP A 272 6.04 20.03 -36.84
N GLY A 273 5.79 21.08 -37.63
CA GLY A 273 6.33 21.23 -38.98
C GLY A 273 5.62 20.42 -40.07
N ARG A 274 4.54 19.69 -39.77
CA ARG A 274 3.74 18.92 -40.75
C ARG A 274 2.37 19.55 -40.95
N GLU A 275 1.88 19.64 -42.19
CA GLU A 275 0.53 20.15 -42.47
C GLU A 275 -0.51 19.24 -41.80
N ALA A 276 -1.25 19.78 -40.83
CA ALA A 276 -2.25 19.06 -40.07
C ALA A 276 -3.66 19.24 -40.67
N GLY A 277 -3.87 20.34 -41.42
CA GLY A 277 -5.11 20.57 -42.16
C GLY A 277 -5.34 22.04 -42.47
N ARG A 278 -6.55 22.34 -42.94
CA ARG A 278 -7.01 23.70 -43.23
C ARG A 278 -8.27 23.99 -42.46
N THR A 279 -8.42 25.20 -41.95
CA THR A 279 -9.68 25.62 -41.34
C THR A 279 -10.81 25.57 -42.37
N LYS A 280 -12.03 25.38 -41.87
CA LYS A 280 -13.26 25.58 -42.63
C LYS A 280 -14.21 26.40 -41.78
N LYS A 281 -14.64 27.55 -42.29
CA LYS A 281 -15.38 28.58 -41.54
C LYS A 281 -14.61 28.98 -40.27
N GLY A 282 -13.29 29.12 -40.40
CA GLY A 282 -12.39 29.49 -39.30
C GLY A 282 -12.20 28.43 -38.22
N TYR A 283 -12.61 27.17 -38.43
CA TYR A 283 -12.48 26.09 -37.45
C TYR A 283 -11.74 24.87 -38.00
N LEU A 284 -10.91 24.23 -37.17
CA LEU A 284 -10.26 22.96 -37.44
C LEU A 284 -10.18 22.11 -36.15
N ARG A 285 -10.53 20.83 -36.25
CA ARG A 285 -10.39 19.86 -35.16
C ARG A 285 -9.25 18.90 -35.46
N LEU A 286 -8.28 18.82 -34.56
CA LEU A 286 -7.13 17.92 -34.69
C LEU A 286 -7.13 16.91 -33.55
N ARG A 287 -6.88 15.63 -33.86
CA ARG A 287 -6.54 14.60 -32.87
C ARG A 287 -5.03 14.48 -32.85
N LEU A 288 -4.43 14.76 -31.70
CA LEU A 288 -2.99 14.83 -31.53
C LEU A 288 -2.58 13.96 -30.34
N SER A 289 -1.31 13.58 -30.33
CA SER A 289 -0.71 12.99 -29.13
C SER A 289 -0.78 13.98 -27.96
N PRO A 290 -0.83 13.49 -26.71
CA PRO A 290 -0.62 14.34 -25.55
C PRO A 290 0.85 14.78 -25.51
N GLY A 291 1.12 15.96 -24.96
CA GLY A 291 2.47 16.54 -24.88
C GLY A 291 2.55 17.93 -25.48
N GLU A 292 3.78 18.44 -25.60
CA GLU A 292 4.07 19.75 -26.20
C GLU A 292 4.04 19.65 -27.72
N HIS A 293 3.30 20.55 -28.36
CA HIS A 293 3.18 20.66 -29.81
C HIS A 293 3.38 22.11 -30.24
N GLN A 294 4.15 22.32 -31.30
CA GLN A 294 4.21 23.63 -31.96
C GLN A 294 3.14 23.71 -33.04
N VAL A 295 2.26 24.69 -32.93
CA VAL A 295 1.20 24.99 -33.91
C VAL A 295 1.59 26.25 -34.67
N VAL A 296 1.62 26.14 -35.99
CA VAL A 296 1.85 27.27 -36.90
C VAL A 296 0.66 27.42 -37.83
N ALA A 297 0.09 28.62 -37.92
CA ALA A 297 -0.99 28.90 -38.86
C ALA A 297 -0.56 29.96 -39.88
N LEU A 298 -0.77 29.65 -41.16
CA LEU A 298 -0.38 30.50 -42.29
C LEU A 298 -1.59 30.85 -43.14
N ALA A 299 -1.69 32.12 -43.52
CA ALA A 299 -2.65 32.62 -44.52
C ALA A 299 -1.98 33.64 -45.46
N PRO A 300 -2.31 33.64 -46.76
CA PRO A 300 -1.76 34.62 -47.71
C PRO A 300 -2.07 36.06 -47.29
N GLY A 301 -1.04 36.91 -47.19
CA GLY A 301 -1.18 38.32 -46.79
C GLY A 301 -1.31 38.55 -45.27
N TYR A 302 -1.04 37.52 -44.45
CA TYR A 302 -1.07 37.62 -42.98
C TYR A 302 0.26 37.18 -42.38
N GLU A 303 0.58 37.74 -41.22
CA GLU A 303 1.68 37.27 -40.38
C GLU A 303 1.42 35.83 -39.90
N ALA A 304 2.49 35.04 -39.82
CA ALA A 304 2.41 33.69 -39.29
C ALA A 304 2.07 33.72 -37.80
N PHE A 305 1.05 32.97 -37.40
CA PHE A 305 0.78 32.71 -35.99
C PHE A 305 1.56 31.49 -35.54
N VAL A 306 2.29 31.59 -34.43
CA VAL A 306 3.08 30.49 -33.85
C VAL A 306 2.75 30.37 -32.37
N ALA A 307 2.38 29.17 -31.92
CA ALA A 307 2.12 28.88 -30.51
C ALA A 307 2.64 27.49 -30.12
N ASN A 308 3.17 27.37 -28.92
CA ASN A 308 3.45 26.07 -28.30
C ASN A 308 2.28 25.73 -27.36
N VAL A 309 1.69 24.53 -27.51
CA VAL A 309 0.57 24.05 -26.71
C VAL A 309 0.90 22.72 -26.06
N ARG A 310 0.60 22.59 -24.76
CA ARG A 310 0.72 21.34 -24.02
C ARG A 310 -0.62 20.62 -23.92
N LEU A 311 -0.81 19.61 -24.76
CA LEU A 311 -2.04 18.82 -24.78
C LEU A 311 -2.05 17.77 -23.67
N ARG A 312 -3.07 17.83 -22.80
CA ARG A 312 -3.36 16.82 -21.75
C ARG A 312 -4.78 16.23 -21.88
N GLY A 313 -5.50 16.59 -22.94
CA GLY A 313 -6.92 16.33 -23.13
C GLY A 313 -7.49 17.21 -24.24
N ASN A 314 -8.79 17.55 -24.15
CA ASN A 314 -9.38 18.51 -25.10
C ASN A 314 -8.93 19.93 -24.76
N GLN A 315 -8.44 20.67 -25.76
CA GLN A 315 -7.92 22.01 -25.60
C GLN A 315 -8.35 22.89 -26.77
N THR A 316 -8.59 24.16 -26.50
CA THR A 316 -8.94 25.16 -27.51
C THR A 316 -7.78 26.11 -27.73
N LEU A 317 -7.50 26.45 -28.99
CA LEU A 317 -6.53 27.48 -29.37
C LEU A 317 -7.19 28.46 -30.34
N GLN A 318 -7.12 29.75 -30.01
CA GLN A 318 -7.59 30.82 -30.88
C GLN A 318 -6.40 31.56 -31.47
N ALA A 319 -6.39 31.68 -32.80
CA ALA A 319 -5.38 32.41 -33.56
C ALA A 319 -6.05 33.62 -34.22
N ASN A 320 -5.62 34.81 -33.84
CA ASN A 320 -6.00 36.04 -34.53
C ASN A 320 -4.80 36.49 -35.37
N LEU A 321 -4.86 36.24 -36.67
CA LEU A 321 -3.81 36.62 -37.60
C LEU A 321 -3.99 38.08 -38.03
N ASN A 322 -2.89 38.82 -38.02
CA ASN A 322 -2.81 40.21 -38.47
C ASN A 322 -2.36 40.27 -39.94
N ARG A 323 -2.85 41.24 -40.70
CA ARG A 323 -2.42 41.45 -42.08
C ARG A 323 -1.00 42.02 -42.12
N LEU A 324 -0.26 41.61 -43.15
CA LEU A 324 1.01 42.23 -43.56
C LEU A 324 0.80 43.62 -44.15
#